data_AF-A0A960EIU1-F1
#
_entry.id   AF-A0A960EIU1-F1
#
_cell.length_a   1.000
_cell.length_b   1.000
_cell.length_c   1.000
_cell.angle_alpha   90.00
_cell.angle_beta   90.00
_cell.angle_gamma   90.00
#
_symmetry.space_group_name_H-M   'P 1'
#
loop_
_entity.id
_entity.type
_entity.pdbx_description
1 polymer ?
#
loop_
_entity_poly.entity_id
_entity_poly.type
_entity_poly.pdbx_seq_one_letter_code
_entity_poly.pdbx_strand_id
1 'polypeptide(L)' 'MTSPTPVDDLSYTQALAELEAILERLERDEPDVDRVADDVARASELIVHCRARITAARLQVDDVVAGLQVDDEPAAETDD' A
#
# COMPACT_ATOMS: atom_id res chain seq x y z
N MET A 1 15.97 -23.24 3.23
CA MET A 1 15.38 -22.22 2.34
C MET A 1 14.68 -21.24 3.26
N THR A 2 15.10 -19.97 3.27
CA THR A 2 14.47 -18.95 4.09
C THR A 2 13.14 -18.59 3.44
N SER A 3 12.04 -18.80 4.14
CA SER A 3 10.72 -18.35 3.70
C SER A 3 10.70 -16.82 3.57
N PRO A 4 9.97 -16.26 2.58
CA PRO A 4 9.83 -14.81 2.47
C PRO A 4 9.17 -14.24 3.73
N THR A 5 9.55 -13.02 4.09
CA THR A 5 8.95 -12.29 5.22
C THR A 5 7.44 -12.13 5.01
N PRO A 6 6.59 -12.35 6.03
CA PRO A 6 5.16 -12.08 5.93
C PRO A 6 4.88 -10.63 5.48
N VAL A 7 3.88 -10.43 4.62
CA VAL A 7 3.58 -9.07 4.09
C VAL A 7 3.16 -8.09 5.18
N ASP A 8 2.53 -8.59 6.25
CA ASP A 8 2.11 -7.77 7.40
C ASP A 8 3.30 -7.13 8.13
N ASP A 9 4.49 -7.73 8.05
CA ASP A 9 5.72 -7.22 8.66
C ASP A 9 6.48 -6.24 7.75
N LEU A 10 6.00 -6.01 6.52
CA LEU A 10 6.67 -5.15 5.55
C LEU A 10 6.20 -3.69 5.62
N SER A 11 7.16 -2.78 5.53
CA SER A 11 6.88 -1.38 5.19
C SER A 11 6.38 -1.27 3.74
N TYR A 12 5.72 -0.16 3.40
CA TYR A 12 5.34 0.11 2.00
C TYR A 12 6.56 0.09 1.07
N THR A 13 7.67 0.70 1.50
CA THR A 13 8.90 0.77 0.69
C THR A 13 9.57 -0.60 0.54
N GLN A 14 9.52 -1.45 1.57
CA GLN A 14 10.03 -2.81 1.50
C GLN A 14 9.19 -3.67 0.56
N ALA A 15 7.86 -3.58 0.65
CA ALA A 15 6.97 -4.32 -0.23
C ALA A 15 7.12 -3.88 -1.70
N LEU A 16 7.32 -2.58 -1.94
CA LEU A 16 7.59 -2.05 -3.29
C LEU A 16 8.92 -2.56 -3.84
N ALA A 17 9.99 -2.51 -3.05
CA ALA A 17 11.30 -3.02 -3.47
C ALA A 17 11.27 -4.52 -3.79
N GLU A 18 10.51 -5.30 -3.01
CA GLU A 18 10.32 -6.73 -3.29
C GLU A 18 9.55 -6.95 -4.59
N LEU A 19 8.52 -6.13 -4.87
CA LEU A 19 7.76 -6.19 -6.11
C LEU A 19 8.64 -5.86 -7.34
N GLU A 20 9.50 -4.85 -7.25
CA GLU A 20 10.49 -4.52 -8.29
C GLU A 20 11.43 -5.69 -8.55
N ALA A 21 11.94 -6.33 -7.48
CA ALA A 21 12.80 -7.51 -7.61
C ALA A 21 12.08 -8.72 -8.23
N ILE A 22 10.76 -8.86 -8.02
CA ILE A 22 9.94 -9.88 -8.70
C ILE A 22 9.82 -9.56 -10.18
N LEU A 23 9.51 -8.31 -10.54
CA LEU A 23 9.39 -7.88 -11.94
C LEU A 23 10.70 -8.16 -12.70
N GLU A 24 11.85 -7.80 -12.14
CA GLU A 24 13.15 -8.11 -12.74
C GLU A 24 13.37 -9.61 -12.97
N ARG A 25 12.82 -10.50 -12.13
CA ARG A 25 12.93 -11.95 -12.33
C ARG A 25 12.04 -12.43 -13.45
N LEU A 26 10.81 -11.92 -13.52
CA LEU A 26 9.84 -12.28 -14.55
C LEU A 26 10.26 -11.81 -15.94
N GLU A 27 11.02 -10.72 -16.03
CA GLU A 27 11.50 -10.14 -17.28
C GLU A 27 12.77 -10.82 -17.85
N ARG A 28 13.38 -11.76 -17.12
CA ARG A 28 14.56 -12.50 -17.62
C ARG A 28 14.17 -13.46 -18.75
N ASP A 29 15.06 -13.63 -19.73
CA ASP A 29 14.80 -14.38 -20.99
C ASP A 29 14.40 -15.85 -20.80
N GLU A 30 14.66 -16.46 -19.63
CA GLU A 30 14.30 -17.86 -19.37
C GLU A 30 13.74 -18.03 -17.95
N PRO A 31 12.46 -17.69 -17.74
CA PRO A 31 11.81 -17.87 -16.45
C PRO A 31 11.31 -19.31 -16.32
N ASP A 32 11.69 -19.96 -15.23
CA ASP A 32 11.14 -21.26 -14.83
C ASP A 32 9.65 -21.12 -14.54
N VAL A 33 8.79 -21.82 -15.27
CA VAL A 33 7.31 -21.69 -15.20
C VAL A 33 6.78 -21.94 -13.79
N ASP A 34 7.39 -22.86 -13.05
CA ASP A 34 7.00 -23.13 -11.66
C ASP A 34 7.34 -21.93 -10.76
N ARG A 35 8.47 -21.24 -11.04
CA ARG A 35 8.83 -20.00 -10.35
C ARG A 35 7.97 -18.82 -10.74
N VAL A 36 7.48 -18.75 -11.98
CA VAL A 36 6.57 -17.68 -12.43
C VAL A 36 5.28 -17.71 -11.59
N ALA A 37 4.73 -18.89 -11.32
CA ALA A 37 3.54 -19.01 -10.49
C ALA A 37 3.78 -18.50 -9.07
N ASP A 38 4.89 -18.88 -8.44
CA ASP A 38 5.28 -18.43 -7.10
C ASP A 38 5.55 -16.92 -7.04
N ASP A 39 6.27 -16.38 -8.03
CA ASP A 39 6.59 -14.95 -8.13
C ASP A 39 5.31 -14.11 -8.31
N VAL A 40 4.36 -14.57 -9.14
CA VAL A 40 3.07 -13.90 -9.33
C VAL A 40 2.19 -13.99 -8.09
N ALA A 41 2.16 -15.15 -7.42
CA ALA A 41 1.42 -15.31 -6.16
C ALA A 41 1.94 -14.34 -5.10
N ARG A 42 3.27 -14.27 -4.94
CA ARG A 42 3.91 -13.33 -4.03
C ARG A 42 3.66 -11.87 -4.40
N ALA A 43 3.76 -11.52 -5.69
CA ALA A 43 3.44 -10.17 -6.16
C ALA A 43 2.00 -9.77 -5.83
N SER A 44 1.05 -10.71 -5.93
CA SER A 44 -0.36 -10.47 -5.58
C SER A 44 -0.51 -10.07 -4.11
N GLU A 45 0.14 -10.81 -3.19
CA GLU A 45 0.14 -10.49 -1.75
C GLU A 45 0.70 -9.09 -1.49
N LEU A 46 1.84 -8.76 -2.10
CA LEU A 46 2.49 -7.45 -1.95
C LEU A 46 1.60 -6.31 -2.47
N ILE A 47 0.92 -6.51 -3.61
CA ILE A 47 0.00 -5.51 -4.17
C ILE A 47 -1.19 -5.26 -3.24
N VAL A 48 -1.78 -6.32 -2.68
CA VAL A 48 -2.89 -6.20 -1.72
C VAL A 48 -2.44 -5.41 -0.49
N HIS A 49 -1.27 -5.74 0.06
CA HIS A 49 -0.68 -5.01 1.19
C HIS A 49 -0.45 -3.52 0.89
N CYS A 50 0.19 -3.22 -0.24
CA CYS A 50 0.44 -1.85 -0.68
C CYS A 50 -0.87 -1.05 -0.82
N ARG A 51 -1.91 -1.64 -1.40
CA ARG A 51 -3.23 -1.00 -1.53
C ARG A 51 -3.85 -0.71 -0.17
N ALA A 52 -3.83 -1.69 0.75
CA ALA A 52 -4.37 -1.50 2.09
C ALA A 52 -3.68 -0.34 2.82
N ARG A 53 -2.35 -0.23 2.71
CA ARG A 53 -1.58 0.89 3.28
C ARG A 53 -1.93 2.23 2.67
N ILE A 54 -2.11 2.31 1.35
CA ILE A 54 -2.51 3.55 0.67
C ILE A 54 -3.91 3.98 1.13
N THR A 55 -4.85 3.04 1.23
CA THR A 55 -6.20 3.32 1.73
C THR A 55 -6.15 3.84 3.17
N ALA A 56 -5.39 3.20 4.06
CA ALA A 56 -5.25 3.64 5.44
C ALA A 56 -4.64 5.05 5.54
N ALA A 57 -3.58 5.32 4.77
CA ALA A 57 -2.97 6.64 4.72
C ALA A 57 -3.94 7.71 4.21
N ARG A 58 -4.77 7.38 3.22
CA ARG A 58 -5.80 8.31 2.72
C ARG A 58 -6.83 8.65 3.78
N LEU A 59 -7.35 7.66 4.50
CA LEU A 59 -8.32 7.89 5.59
C LEU A 59 -7.73 8.79 6.68
N GLN A 60 -6.47 8.54 7.06
CA GLN A 60 -5.78 9.39 8.03
C GLN A 60 -5.66 10.85 7.56
N VAL A 61 -5.38 11.07 6.28
CA VAL A 61 -5.32 12.41 5.70
C VAL A 61 -6.71 13.06 5.72
N ASP A 62 -7.75 12.34 5.31
CA ASP A 62 -9.12 12.84 5.29
C ASP A 62 -9.59 13.24 6.71
N ASP A 63 -9.27 12.44 7.73
CA ASP A 63 -9.57 12.74 9.14
C ASP A 63 -8.85 14.00 9.63
N VAL A 64 -7.56 14.16 9.29
CA VAL A 64 -6.79 15.36 9.65
C VAL A 64 -7.38 16.60 8.99
N VAL A 65 -7.72 16.52 7.70
CA VAL A 65 -8.33 17.63 6.96
C VAL A 65 -9.69 18.00 7.53
N ALA A 66 -10.53 17.01 7.88
CA ALA A 66 -11.83 17.25 8.51
C ALA A 66 -11.67 17.97 9.85
N GLY A 67 -10.68 17.59 10.66
CA GLY A 67 -10.38 18.25 11.93
C GLY A 67 -9.99 19.73 11.78
N LEU A 68 -9.32 20.10 10.69
CA LEU A 68 -8.95 21.49 10.39
C LEU A 68 -10.13 22.36 9.94
N GLN A 69 -11.21 21.76 9.42
CA GLN A 69 -12.38 22.48 8.91
C GLN A 69 -13.38 22.89 10.02
N VAL A 70 -13.23 22.36 11.23
CA VAL A 70 -14.15 22.61 12.36
C VAL A 70 -13.89 23.98 13.02
N ASP A 71 -12.76 24.63 12.73
CA ASP A 71 -12.37 25.91 13.34
C ASP A 71 -12.86 27.16 12.57
N ASP A 72 -13.61 26.99 11.47
CA ASP A 72 -14.04 28.08 10.55
C ASP A 72 -15.56 28.35 10.57
N GLU A 73 -16.30 27.95 11.62
CA GLU A 73 -17.67 28.47 11.84
C GLU A 73 -17.62 29.85 12.50
N PRO A 74 -18.02 30.95 11.82
CA PRO A 74 -18.25 32.20 12.51
C PRO A 74 -19.45 32.03 13.44
N ALA A 75 -19.21 32.25 14.73
CA ALA A 75 -20.26 32.36 15.72
C ALA A 75 -21.25 33.47 15.32
N ALA A 76 -22.52 33.09 15.20
CA ALA A 76 -23.71 33.91 15.36
C ALA A 76 -23.92 35.10 14.39
N GLU A 77 -24.97 34.99 13.57
CA GLU A 77 -25.96 36.07 13.44
C GLU A 77 -27.36 35.45 13.58
N THR A 78 -27.86 35.43 14.81
CA THR A 78 -29.30 35.45 15.08
C THR A 78 -29.74 36.91 15.01
N ASP A 79 -30.41 37.34 13.94
CA ASP A 79 -31.25 38.55 13.97
C ASP A 79 -32.30 38.53 12.84
N ASP A 80 -33.52 38.94 13.21
CA ASP A 80 -34.82 39.05 12.52
C ASP A 80 -35.67 37.77 12.29
#